data_AF-A0A0T6LQZ9-F1
#
_entry.id   AF-A0A0T6LQZ9-F1
#
_cell.length_a   1.000
_cell.length_b   1.000
_cell.length_c   1.000
_cell.angle_alpha   90.00
_cell.angle_beta   90.00
_cell.angle_gamma   90.00
#
_symmetry.space_group_name_H-M   'P 1'
#
loop_
_entity.id
_entity.type
_entity.pdbx_description
1 polymer ?
#
loop_
_entity_poly.entity_id
_entity_poly.type
_entity_poly.pdbx_seq_one_letter_code
_entity_poly.pdbx_strand_id
1 'polypeptide(L)'
;MAPSPTDEPEPSPTRTPPARVVTEYYTAINEGDYRRAWDLGGSHFADSYEEFAAGFSETEHVRVEIVSVEGTSVRVRIDATETGGHRYFAGAYTVRSGVIVDGDVRAAEAWG
;
A
#
# COMPACT_ATOMS: atom_id res chain seq x y z
N MET A 1 27.72 -11.55 34.83
CA MET A 1 26.52 -11.66 33.97
C MET A 1 26.89 -11.03 32.64
N ALA A 2 27.01 -11.81 31.58
CA ALA A 2 27.21 -11.28 30.22
C ALA A 2 25.84 -10.83 29.68
N PRO A 3 25.74 -9.73 28.93
CA PRO A 3 24.51 -9.39 28.24
C PRO A 3 24.23 -10.45 27.17
N SER A 4 22.97 -10.90 27.09
CA SER A 4 22.49 -11.75 26.00
C SER A 4 22.75 -11.07 24.66
N PRO A 5 23.13 -11.82 23.60
CA PRO A 5 23.11 -11.26 22.27
C PRO A 5 21.65 -10.87 21.96
N THR A 6 21.44 -9.57 21.72
CA THR A 6 20.27 -9.11 20.97
C THR A 6 20.29 -9.87 19.64
N ASP A 7 19.20 -10.56 19.34
CA ASP A 7 18.90 -11.11 18.02
C ASP A 7 18.91 -9.92 17.04
N GLU A 8 20.08 -9.62 16.48
CA GLU A 8 20.23 -8.63 15.42
C GLU A 8 19.79 -9.35 14.14
N PRO A 9 18.67 -8.95 13.53
CA PRO A 9 18.14 -9.68 12.38
C PRO A 9 19.16 -9.64 11.25
N GLU A 10 19.61 -10.82 10.81
CA GLU A 10 20.49 -10.99 9.66
C GLU A 10 19.90 -10.29 8.42
N PRO A 11 20.73 -9.63 7.59
CA PRO A 11 20.25 -9.04 6.34
C PRO A 11 19.82 -10.17 5.39
N SER A 12 18.53 -10.48 5.44
CA SER A 12 17.84 -11.31 4.45
C SER A 12 18.04 -10.71 3.05
N PRO A 13 18.03 -11.52 1.96
CA PRO A 13 18.19 -11.03 0.59
C PRO A 13 17.30 -9.81 0.40
N THR A 14 17.88 -8.72 -0.13
CA THR A 14 17.35 -7.35 -0.08
C THR A 14 15.97 -7.26 -0.74
N ARG A 15 14.93 -7.69 -0.01
CA ARG A 15 13.54 -7.57 -0.41
C ARG A 15 13.20 -6.09 -0.38
N THR A 16 12.47 -5.63 -1.39
CA THR A 16 11.92 -4.27 -1.42
C THR A 16 11.22 -4.01 -0.08
N PRO A 17 11.56 -2.93 0.65
CA PRO A 17 10.95 -2.63 1.92
C PRO A 17 9.41 -2.54 1.79
N PRO A 18 8.62 -3.06 2.75
CA PRO A 18 7.16 -3.03 2.69
C PRO A 18 6.55 -1.67 2.34
N ALA A 19 7.03 -0.60 2.99
CA ALA A 19 6.57 0.76 2.70
C ALA A 19 6.80 1.16 1.24
N ARG A 20 7.93 0.76 0.66
CA ARG A 20 8.26 1.08 -0.74
C ARG A 20 7.33 0.37 -1.70
N VAL A 21 6.93 -0.87 -1.42
CA VAL A 21 5.93 -1.58 -2.25
C VAL A 21 4.60 -0.83 -2.27
N VAL A 22 4.13 -0.38 -1.10
CA VAL A 22 2.88 0.40 -0.99
C VAL A 22 2.98 1.74 -1.71
N THR A 23 4.11 2.45 -1.60
CA THR A 23 4.33 3.70 -2.35
C THR A 23 4.39 3.46 -3.86
N GLU A 24 5.07 2.42 -4.33
CA GLU A 24 5.14 2.08 -5.75
C GLU A 24 3.78 1.64 -6.32
N TYR A 25 2.95 0.97 -5.52
CA TYR A 25 1.59 0.62 -5.88
C TYR A 25 0.73 1.86 -6.17
N TYR A 26 0.73 2.86 -5.29
CA TYR A 26 -0.02 4.11 -5.52
C TYR A 26 0.62 5.02 -6.58
N THR A 27 1.94 4.94 -6.76
CA THR A 27 2.62 5.63 -7.86
C THR A 27 2.15 5.06 -9.20
N ALA A 28 2.09 3.73 -9.33
CA ALA A 28 1.59 3.07 -10.54
C ALA A 28 0.12 3.44 -10.83
N ILE A 29 -0.73 3.54 -9.80
CA ILE A 29 -2.11 4.04 -9.94
C ILE A 29 -2.13 5.47 -10.49
N ASN A 30 -1.32 6.37 -9.92
CA ASN A 30 -1.24 7.77 -10.37
C ASN A 30 -0.68 7.93 -11.79
N GLU A 31 0.19 7.02 -12.23
CA GLU A 31 0.73 6.98 -13.59
C GLU A 31 -0.21 6.32 -14.61
N GLY A 32 -1.34 5.74 -14.14
CA GLY A 32 -2.24 4.93 -14.97
C GLY A 32 -1.65 3.57 -15.37
N ASP A 33 -0.52 3.16 -14.78
CA ASP A 33 0.07 1.84 -14.96
C ASP A 33 -0.63 0.80 -14.08
N TYR A 34 -1.91 0.56 -14.40
CA TYR A 34 -2.75 -0.36 -13.65
C TYR A 34 -2.23 -1.81 -13.72
N ARG A 35 -1.45 -2.17 -14.74
CA ARG A 35 -0.78 -3.48 -14.79
C ARG A 35 0.26 -3.60 -13.68
N ARG A 36 1.13 -2.60 -13.53
CA ARG A 36 2.09 -2.59 -12.43
C ARG A 36 1.41 -2.58 -11.07
N ALA A 37 0.34 -1.79 -10.91
CA ALA A 37 -0.42 -1.78 -9.66
C ALA A 37 -1.08 -3.14 -9.37
N TRP A 38 -1.60 -3.80 -10.40
CA TRP A 38 -2.16 -5.15 -10.32
C TRP A 38 -1.13 -6.19 -9.84
N ASP A 39 0.07 -6.16 -10.42
CA ASP A 39 1.17 -7.06 -10.06
C ASP A 39 1.72 -6.79 -8.64
N LEU A 40 1.70 -5.53 -8.21
CA LEU A 40 2.14 -5.13 -6.87
C LEU A 40 1.12 -5.45 -5.78
N GLY A 41 -0.13 -5.79 -6.12
CA GLY A 41 -1.12 -6.23 -5.15
C GLY A 41 -2.58 -6.09 -5.56
N GLY A 42 -2.91 -5.36 -6.63
CA GLY A 42 -4.30 -5.16 -7.06
C GLY A 42 -5.06 -6.47 -7.28
N SER A 43 -4.36 -7.53 -7.70
CA SER A 43 -4.92 -8.89 -7.88
C SER A 43 -5.46 -9.54 -6.60
N HIS A 44 -5.10 -9.03 -5.42
CA HIS A 44 -5.62 -9.51 -4.14
C HIS A 44 -6.90 -8.76 -3.69
N PHE A 45 -7.28 -7.68 -4.38
CA PHE A 45 -8.35 -6.78 -3.96
C PHE A 45 -9.55 -6.71 -4.93
N ALA A 46 -9.44 -7.31 -6.11
CA ALA A 46 -10.53 -7.39 -7.08
C ALA A 46 -10.52 -8.74 -7.80
N ASP A 47 -11.69 -9.17 -8.27
CA ASP A 47 -11.85 -10.47 -8.94
C ASP A 47 -11.24 -10.48 -10.36
N SER A 48 -11.06 -9.30 -10.97
CA SER A 48 -10.50 -9.14 -12.31
C SER A 48 -9.70 -7.85 -12.49
N TYR A 49 -8.81 -7.84 -13.47
CA TYR A 49 -8.02 -6.66 -13.82
C TYR A 49 -8.91 -5.50 -14.29
N GLU A 50 -9.96 -5.82 -15.04
CA GLU A 50 -10.93 -4.83 -15.53
C GLU A 50 -11.68 -4.16 -14.39
N GLU A 51 -12.13 -4.91 -13.39
CA GLU A 51 -12.80 -4.36 -12.20
C GLU A 51 -11.85 -3.49 -11.37
N PHE A 52 -10.61 -3.94 -11.20
CA PHE A 52 -9.57 -3.17 -10.54
C PHE A 52 -9.32 -1.82 -11.23
N ALA A 53 -9.07 -1.83 -12.54
CA ALA A 53 -8.81 -0.61 -13.30
C ALA A 53 -10.04 0.32 -13.33
N ALA A 54 -11.25 -0.25 -13.42
CA ALA A 54 -12.50 0.51 -13.38
C ALA A 54 -12.67 1.26 -12.05
N GLY A 55 -12.25 0.66 -10.93
CA GLY A 55 -12.32 1.27 -9.59
C GLY A 55 -11.54 2.58 -9.43
N PHE A 56 -10.55 2.85 -10.29
CA PHE A 56 -9.74 4.08 -10.28
C PHE A 56 -10.07 5.03 -11.45
N SER A 57 -11.11 4.77 -12.24
CA SER A 57 -11.42 5.58 -13.42
C SER A 57 -11.84 7.03 -13.12
N GLU A 58 -12.36 7.27 -11.91
CA GLU A 58 -12.71 8.62 -11.43
C GLU A 58 -11.62 9.24 -10.54
N THR A 59 -10.53 8.51 -10.28
CA THR A 59 -9.42 8.95 -9.45
C THR A 59 -8.44 9.77 -10.27
N GLU A 60 -8.28 11.04 -9.90
CA GLU A 60 -7.34 11.95 -10.55
C GLU A 60 -5.95 11.82 -9.93
N HIS A 61 -5.89 11.64 -8.62
CA HIS A 61 -4.63 11.50 -7.89
C HIS A 61 -4.84 10.81 -6.54
N VAL A 62 -3.82 10.08 -6.08
CA VAL A 62 -3.78 9.46 -4.76
C VAL A 62 -2.50 9.87 -4.05
N ARG A 63 -2.66 10.49 -2.87
CA ARG A 63 -1.57 10.73 -1.94
C ARG A 63 -1.61 9.65 -0.85
N VAL A 64 -0.53 8.90 -0.70
CA VAL A 64 -0.34 7.95 0.40
C VAL A 64 0.68 8.47 1.40
N GLU A 65 0.32 8.42 2.68
CA GLU A 65 1.20 8.68 3.82
C GLU A 65 1.41 7.36 4.57
N ILE A 66 2.67 6.99 4.78
CA ILE A 66 3.04 5.83 5.60
C ILE A 66 3.11 6.28 7.05
N VAL A 67 2.21 5.76 7.88
CA VAL A 67 2.10 6.10 9.31
C VAL A 67 3.11 5.30 10.12
N SER A 68 3.20 3.99 9.88
CA SER A 68 4.14 3.11 10.59
C SER A 68 4.39 1.82 9.79
N VAL A 69 5.53 1.16 10.07
CA VAL A 69 5.87 -0.15 9.52
C VAL A 69 6.22 -1.08 10.67
N GLU A 70 5.53 -2.22 10.74
CA GLU A 70 5.67 -3.22 11.80
C GLU A 70 5.83 -4.61 11.14
N GLY A 71 7.08 -5.05 10.98
CA GLY A 71 7.39 -6.28 10.23
C GLY A 71 6.93 -6.19 8.77
N THR A 72 5.92 -6.98 8.40
CA THR A 72 5.29 -6.97 7.07
C THR A 72 4.08 -6.04 6.97
N SER A 73 3.62 -5.48 8.09
CA SER A 73 2.44 -4.61 8.14
C SER A 73 2.83 -3.16 7.92
N VAL A 74 2.09 -2.45 7.06
CA VAL A 74 2.30 -1.05 6.71
C VAL A 74 1.01 -0.30 6.97
N ARG A 75 1.01 0.56 8.01
CA ARG A 75 -0.14 1.41 8.32
C ARG A 75 -0.10 2.66 7.46
N VAL A 76 -1.23 3.01 6.86
CA VAL A 76 -1.34 4.10 5.88
C VAL A 76 -2.51 5.01 6.13
N ARG A 77 -2.37 6.20 5.55
CA ARG A 77 -3.39 7.21 5.34
C ARG A 77 -3.38 7.57 3.86
N ILE A 78 -4.54 7.58 3.23
CA ILE A 78 -4.72 7.80 1.80
C ILE A 78 -5.70 8.94 1.56
N ASP A 79 -5.29 9.93 0.78
CA ASP A 79 -6.13 11.00 0.25
C ASP A 79 -6.27 10.78 -1.26
N ALA A 80 -7.45 10.33 -1.69
CA ALA A 80 -7.80 10.15 -3.09
C ALA A 80 -8.57 11.39 -3.58
N THR A 81 -7.97 12.10 -4.52
CA THR A 81 -8.61 13.18 -5.27
C THR A 81 -9.37 12.57 -6.45
N GLU A 82 -10.66 12.87 -6.54
CA GLU A 82 -11.56 12.42 -7.58
C GLU A 82 -12.30 13.58 -8.19
N THR A 83 -12.85 13.39 -9.39
CA THR A 83 -13.58 14.44 -10.11
C THR A 83 -14.73 15.06 -9.30
N GLY A 84 -15.26 14.34 -8.30
CA GLY A 84 -16.33 14.81 -7.39
C GLY A 84 -15.87 15.33 -6.01
N GLY A 85 -14.58 15.25 -5.67
CA GLY A 85 -14.04 15.68 -4.38
C GLY A 85 -12.96 14.75 -3.81
N HIS A 86 -12.69 14.89 -2.51
CA HIS A 86 -11.70 14.06 -1.81
C HIS A 86 -12.36 12.90 -1.07
N ARG A 87 -11.74 11.72 -1.14
CA ARG A 87 -12.04 10.56 -0.29
C ARG A 87 -10.82 10.21 0.54
N TYR A 88 -11.01 10.08 1.86
CA TYR A 88 -9.95 9.71 2.78
C TYR A 88 -10.11 8.26 3.21
N PHE A 89 -8.99 7.56 3.31
CA PHE A 89 -8.96 6.19 3.80
C PHE A 89 -7.80 5.99 4.78
N ALA A 90 -8.00 5.11 5.75
CA ALA A 90 -6.95 4.72 6.68
C ALA A 90 -7.00 3.22 6.92
N GLY A 91 -5.86 2.62 7.22
CA GLY A 91 -5.79 1.19 7.45
C GLY A 91 -4.38 0.64 7.41
N ALA A 92 -4.27 -0.64 7.13
CA ALA A 92 -2.98 -1.32 7.00
C ALA A 92 -2.95 -2.31 5.84
N TYR A 93 -1.78 -2.43 5.22
CA TYR A 93 -1.45 -3.43 4.22
C TYR A 93 -0.47 -4.46 4.77
N THR A 94 -0.61 -5.71 4.34
CA THR A 94 0.38 -6.76 4.58
C THR A 94 1.18 -6.98 3.31
N VAL A 95 2.50 -6.78 3.39
CA VAL A 95 3.42 -6.98 2.25
C VAL A 95 4.28 -8.21 2.46
N ARG A 96 4.30 -9.10 1.47
CA ARG A 96 5.16 -10.29 1.47
C ARG A 96 5.85 -10.43 0.12
N SER A 97 7.16 -10.70 0.17
CA SER A 97 7.97 -10.93 -1.04
C SER A 97 7.87 -9.83 -2.11
N GLY A 98 7.65 -8.57 -1.71
CA GLY A 98 7.52 -7.45 -2.65
C GLY A 98 6.12 -7.19 -3.19
N VAL A 99 5.10 -7.88 -2.68
CA VAL A 99 3.69 -7.77 -3.12
C VAL A 99 2.78 -7.50 -1.93
N ILE A 100 1.80 -6.64 -2.09
CA ILE A 100 0.70 -6.47 -1.13
C ILE A 100 -0.23 -7.67 -1.29
N VAL A 101 -0.32 -8.49 -0.24
CA VAL A 101 -1.08 -9.76 -0.29
C VAL A 101 -2.39 -9.70 0.49
N ASP A 102 -2.56 -8.67 1.31
CA ASP A 102 -3.75 -8.45 2.14
C ASP A 102 -3.81 -6.97 2.58
N GLY A 103 -4.99 -6.51 2.95
CA GLY A 103 -5.21 -5.14 3.38
C GLY A 103 -6.56 -4.92 4.05
N ASP A 104 -6.54 -4.19 5.17
CA ASP A 104 -7.74 -3.67 5.81
C ASP A 104 -7.66 -2.14 5.77
N VAL A 105 -8.17 -1.56 4.69
CA VAL A 105 -8.25 -0.11 4.47
C VAL A 105 -9.71 0.29 4.38
N ARG A 106 -10.11 1.27 5.18
CA ARG A 106 -11.50 1.72 5.32
C ARG A 106 -11.60 3.21 5.08
N ALA A 107 -12.79 3.65 4.67
CA ALA A 107 -13.11 5.07 4.59
C ALA A 107 -12.86 5.73 5.96
N ALA A 108 -12.28 6.92 5.93
CA ALA A 108 -11.96 7.74 7.08
C ALA A 108 -12.49 9.16 6.87
N GLU A 109 -12.62 9.90 7.97
CA GLU A 109 -12.81 11.35 7.89
C GLU A 109 -11.49 12.03 7.49
N ALA A 110 -11.58 13.26 6.99
CA ALA A 110 -10.41 14.10 6.76
C ALA A 110 -9.62 14.25 8.07
N TRP A 111 -8.30 14.19 7.99
CA TRP A 111 -7.43 14.41 9.16
C TRP A 111 -7.06 15.90 9.23
N GLY A 112 -7.31 16.52 10.38
CA GLY A 112 -6.98 17.93 10.66
C GLY A 112 -5.59 18.13 11.24
#